data_AF-A0AAW0AJC9-F1
#
_entry.id   AF-A0AAW0AJC9-F1
#
_cell.length_a   1.000
_cell.length_b   1.000
_cell.length_c   1.000
_cell.angle_alpha   90.00
_cell.angle_beta   90.00
_cell.angle_gamma   90.00
#
_symmetry.space_group_name_H-M   'P 1'
#
loop_
_entity.id
_entity.type
_entity.pdbx_description
1 polymer ?
#
loop_
_entity_poly.entity_id
_entity_poly.type
_entity_poly.pdbx_seq_one_letter_code
_entity_poly.pdbx_strand_id
1 'polypeptide(L)'
;MEPSLPPGLDEFEMHWFHRREFLLRQGYRLRPKFDPDFASRYHPLNKSALNDFRACFFRHTIMDAVRMSDGEKVMMKLVHTSLHPHEAEIAQLFSLPPHLGHPRNHCIPLLDLLQDPEDPGIQIMVMPLLVSFQEPLFETVGELIDCWRQIFEGMQYMHENFVAHRYGTSRII
;
A
#
# COMPACT_ATOMS: atom_id res chain seq x y z
N MET A 1 9.81 7.77 -31.43
CA MET A 1 8.58 6.96 -31.42
C MET A 1 8.33 6.65 -29.96
N GLU A 2 7.33 7.28 -29.33
CA GLU A 2 7.00 6.94 -27.94
C GLU A 2 6.55 5.48 -27.90
N PRO A 3 7.03 4.66 -26.94
CA PRO A 3 6.55 3.30 -26.79
C PRO A 3 5.05 3.35 -26.49
N SER A 4 4.24 2.76 -27.38
CA SER A 4 2.81 2.63 -27.18
C SER A 4 2.54 1.92 -25.84
N LEU A 5 1.64 2.47 -25.04
CA LEU A 5 1.21 1.89 -23.76
C LEU A 5 0.79 0.42 -23.95
N PRO A 6 1.14 -0.50 -23.04
CA PRO A 6 0.59 -1.84 -23.05
C PRO A 6 -0.94 -1.79 -23.02
N PRO A 7 -1.65 -2.60 -23.82
CA PRO A 7 -3.11 -2.59 -23.85
C PRO A 7 -3.71 -2.83 -22.46
N GLY A 8 -4.55 -1.90 -21.98
CA GLY A 8 -5.25 -2.02 -20.70
C GLY A 8 -4.55 -1.45 -19.48
N LEU A 9 -3.40 -0.79 -19.64
CA LEU A 9 -2.76 0.04 -18.61
C LEU A 9 -3.02 1.53 -18.88
N ASP A 10 -3.25 2.29 -17.81
CA ASP A 10 -3.28 3.75 -17.87
C ASP A 10 -1.91 4.36 -17.51
N GLU A 11 -1.73 5.66 -17.76
CA GLU A 11 -0.48 6.38 -17.46
C GLU A 11 -0.08 6.28 -15.98
N PHE A 12 -1.08 6.16 -15.09
CA PHE A 12 -0.85 6.07 -13.65
C PHE A 12 -0.38 4.68 -13.23
N GLU A 13 -0.53 3.66 -14.07
CA GLU A 13 -0.07 2.30 -13.79
C GLU A 13 1.29 1.99 -14.45
N MET A 14 1.74 2.82 -15.39
CA MET A 14 3.01 2.61 -16.11
C MET A 14 4.22 2.55 -15.21
N HIS A 15 4.29 3.43 -14.21
CA HIS A 15 5.43 3.47 -13.30
C HIS A 15 5.54 2.18 -12.45
N TRP A 16 4.42 1.51 -12.13
CA TRP A 16 4.41 0.18 -11.53
C TRP A 16 4.82 -0.90 -12.53
N PHE A 17 4.35 -0.81 -13.78
CA PHE A 17 4.74 -1.73 -14.85
C PHE A 17 6.25 -1.73 -15.07
N HIS A 18 6.91 -0.56 -15.06
CA HIS A 18 8.36 -0.46 -15.18
C HIS A 18 9.12 -1.15 -14.04
N ARG A 19 8.54 -1.15 -12.83
CA ARG A 19 9.12 -1.79 -11.63
C ARG A 19 8.81 -3.28 -11.51
N ARG A 20 7.95 -3.85 -12.36
CA ARG A 20 7.42 -5.22 -12.22
C ARG A 20 8.51 -6.29 -12.05
N GLU A 21 9.60 -6.20 -12.81
CA GLU A 21 10.69 -7.20 -12.79
C GLU A 21 11.56 -7.05 -11.55
N PHE A 22 11.74 -5.82 -11.06
CA PHE A 22 12.40 -5.58 -9.79
C PHE A 22 11.56 -6.14 -8.64
N LEU A 23 10.27 -5.81 -8.58
CA LEU A 23 9.37 -6.30 -7.54
C LEU A 23 9.28 -7.83 -7.54
N LEU A 24 9.20 -8.45 -8.71
CA LEU A 24 9.20 -9.90 -8.84
C LEU A 24 10.48 -10.53 -8.26
N ARG A 25 11.65 -9.92 -8.50
CA ARG A 25 12.93 -10.36 -7.92
C ARG A 25 12.99 -10.18 -6.40
N GLN A 26 12.33 -9.15 -5.87
CA GLN A 26 12.17 -8.94 -4.42
C GLN A 26 11.10 -9.85 -3.80
N GLY A 27 10.45 -10.71 -4.58
CA GLY A 27 9.44 -11.64 -4.07
C GLY A 27 8.02 -11.07 -4.03
N TYR A 28 7.73 -10.00 -4.78
CA TYR A 28 6.40 -9.39 -4.88
C TYR A 28 5.88 -9.44 -6.30
N ARG A 29 4.76 -10.13 -6.50
CA ARG A 29 4.12 -10.28 -7.81
C ARG A 29 2.95 -9.31 -7.96
N LEU A 30 3.03 -8.42 -8.95
CA LEU A 30 1.92 -7.54 -9.34
C LEU A 30 0.75 -8.31 -9.96
N ARG A 31 -0.39 -7.64 -10.11
CA ARG A 31 -1.58 -8.19 -10.78
C ARG A 31 -1.25 -8.73 -12.19
N PRO A 32 -1.94 -9.78 -12.68
CA PRO A 32 -1.66 -10.39 -13.98
C PRO A 32 -1.63 -9.41 -15.16
N LYS A 33 -2.40 -8.30 -15.12
CA LYS A 33 -2.40 -7.28 -16.17
C LYS A 33 -1.07 -6.55 -16.39
N PHE A 34 -0.13 -6.68 -15.45
CA PHE A 34 1.22 -6.14 -15.56
C PHE A 34 2.20 -7.12 -16.22
N ASP A 35 1.76 -8.34 -16.53
CA ASP A 35 2.55 -9.30 -17.32
C ASP A 35 2.50 -8.91 -18.81
N PRO A 36 3.65 -8.72 -19.49
CA PRO A 36 3.68 -8.39 -20.92
C PRO A 36 2.89 -9.37 -21.81
N ASP A 37 2.85 -10.65 -21.43
CA ASP A 37 2.13 -11.69 -22.18
C ASP A 37 0.63 -11.69 -21.88
N PHE A 38 0.17 -10.93 -20.88
CA PHE A 38 -1.25 -10.82 -20.53
C PHE A 38 -2.06 -10.13 -21.63
N ALA A 39 -1.49 -9.11 -22.27
CA ALA A 39 -2.14 -8.36 -23.35
C ALA A 39 -2.48 -9.25 -24.56
N SER A 40 -1.69 -10.30 -24.82
CA SER A 40 -1.97 -11.28 -25.88
C SER A 40 -3.09 -12.28 -25.53
N ARG A 41 -3.39 -12.45 -24.24
CA ARG A 41 -4.39 -13.42 -23.71
C ARG A 41 -5.72 -12.75 -23.37
N TYR A 42 -5.88 -11.48 -23.76
CA TYR A 42 -7.03 -10.64 -23.46
C TYR A 42 -8.27 -11.09 -24.26
N HIS A 43 -8.85 -12.21 -23.86
CA HIS A 43 -10.29 -12.44 -24.06
C HIS A 43 -11.08 -11.55 -23.12
N PRO A 44 -12.38 -11.29 -23.36
CA PRO A 44 -13.21 -10.50 -22.46
C PRO A 44 -13.45 -11.31 -21.18
N LEU A 45 -12.41 -11.44 -20.36
CA LEU A 45 -12.51 -11.89 -18.99
C LEU A 45 -13.42 -10.90 -18.28
N ASN A 46 -14.38 -11.46 -17.57
CA ASN A 46 -15.40 -10.75 -16.83
C ASN A 46 -14.74 -9.60 -16.06
N LYS A 47 -15.12 -8.34 -16.32
CA LYS A 47 -14.50 -7.14 -15.72
C LYS A 47 -14.38 -7.23 -14.19
N SER A 48 -15.25 -8.02 -13.56
CA SER A 48 -15.20 -8.36 -12.13
C SER A 48 -13.92 -9.08 -11.68
N ALA A 49 -13.39 -10.03 -12.45
CA ALA A 49 -12.17 -10.78 -12.09
C ALA A 49 -10.89 -9.93 -12.22
N LEU A 50 -10.93 -8.85 -13.02
CA LEU A 50 -9.83 -7.90 -13.19
C LEU A 50 -9.85 -6.78 -12.12
N ASN A 51 -11.01 -6.57 -11.48
CA ASN A 51 -11.29 -5.49 -10.53
C ASN A 51 -11.37 -5.95 -9.06
N ASP A 52 -10.82 -7.14 -8.74
CA ASP A 52 -10.97 -7.76 -7.42
C ASP A 52 -10.33 -6.94 -6.27
N PHE A 53 -9.60 -5.87 -6.59
CA PHE A 53 -9.20 -4.84 -5.63
C PHE A 53 -9.75 -3.49 -6.04
N ARG A 54 -10.85 -3.11 -5.36
CA ARG A 54 -11.51 -1.80 -5.38
C ARG A 54 -10.53 -0.71 -5.79
N ALA A 55 -10.84 -0.04 -6.91
CA ALA A 55 -10.02 1.00 -7.53
C ALA A 55 -9.39 1.90 -6.46
N CYS A 56 -8.08 1.75 -6.26
CA CYS A 56 -7.38 2.63 -5.35
C CYS A 56 -7.49 4.05 -5.90
N PHE A 57 -8.01 5.00 -5.12
CA PHE A 57 -8.06 6.40 -5.54
C PHE A 57 -6.64 6.99 -5.74
N PHE A 58 -5.61 6.28 -5.27
CA PHE A 58 -4.21 6.65 -5.35
C PHE A 58 -3.40 5.67 -6.21
N ARG A 59 -3.91 5.21 -7.36
CA ARG A 59 -3.16 4.30 -8.29
C ARG A 59 -1.78 4.83 -8.68
N HIS A 60 -1.59 6.14 -8.63
CA HIS A 60 -0.32 6.82 -8.85
C HIS A 60 0.77 6.48 -7.84
N THR A 61 0.41 6.07 -6.63
CA THR A 61 1.36 5.84 -5.53
C THR A 61 1.08 4.58 -4.74
N ILE A 62 -0.06 3.91 -4.94
CA ILE A 62 -0.46 2.70 -4.21
C ILE A 62 -0.82 1.58 -5.18
N MET A 63 -0.31 0.39 -4.92
CA MET A 63 -0.56 -0.83 -5.71
C MET A 63 -0.66 -2.05 -4.81
N ASP A 64 -1.55 -2.99 -5.15
CA ASP A 64 -1.60 -4.31 -4.52
C ASP A 64 -0.62 -5.29 -5.19
N ALA A 65 -0.08 -6.21 -4.40
CA ALA A 65 0.75 -7.32 -4.87
C ALA A 65 0.50 -8.59 -4.05
N VAL A 66 0.99 -9.71 -4.55
CA VAL A 66 1.08 -10.97 -3.83
C VAL A 66 2.51 -11.17 -3.37
N ARG A 67 2.72 -11.33 -2.07
CA ARG A 67 4.01 -11.72 -1.51
C ARG A 67 4.22 -13.21 -1.78
N MET A 68 5.34 -13.53 -2.42
CA MET A 68 5.61 -14.86 -2.95
C MET A 68 5.96 -15.90 -1.88
N SER A 69 6.44 -15.47 -0.72
CA SER A 69 6.87 -16.37 0.36
C SER A 69 5.72 -17.13 1.00
N ASP A 70 4.54 -16.53 1.06
CA ASP A 70 3.35 -17.07 1.75
C ASP A 70 2.06 -16.95 0.92
N GLY A 71 2.09 -16.26 -0.21
CA GLY A 71 0.92 -16.04 -1.06
C GLY A 71 -0.02 -14.95 -0.54
N GLU A 72 0.36 -14.24 0.53
CA GLU A 72 -0.47 -13.20 1.13
C GLU A 72 -0.55 -11.96 0.26
N LYS A 73 -1.70 -11.30 0.30
CA LYS A 73 -1.91 -10.03 -0.41
C LYS A 73 -1.37 -8.87 0.43
N VAL A 74 -0.57 -8.03 -0.20
CA VAL A 74 0.06 -6.87 0.42
C VAL A 74 -0.27 -5.60 -0.35
N MET A 75 -0.16 -4.47 0.32
CA MET A 75 -0.22 -3.15 -0.29
C MET A 75 1.18 -2.56 -0.36
N MET A 76 1.50 -1.97 -1.49
CA MET A 76 2.74 -1.24 -1.74
C MET A 76 2.42 0.23 -1.92
N LYS A 77 3.25 1.09 -1.31
CA LYS A 77 3.15 2.54 -1.44
C LYS A 77 4.49 3.13 -1.88
N LEU A 78 4.48 3.91 -2.95
CA LEU A 78 5.60 4.75 -3.34
C LEU A 78 5.64 6.00 -2.46
N VAL A 79 6.81 6.24 -1.91
CA VAL A 79 7.13 7.40 -1.07
C VAL A 79 8.24 8.18 -1.77
N HIS A 80 7.92 9.41 -2.17
CA HIS A 80 8.91 10.36 -2.66
C HIS A 80 9.58 11.03 -1.46
N THR A 81 10.85 10.72 -1.21
CA THR A 81 11.59 11.20 -0.04
C THR A 81 11.78 12.72 -0.04
N SER A 82 11.73 13.37 -1.21
CA SER A 82 11.77 14.84 -1.32
C SER A 82 10.49 15.52 -0.80
N LEU A 83 9.34 14.85 -0.90
CA LEU A 83 8.04 15.36 -0.45
C LEU A 83 7.68 14.86 0.97
N HIS A 84 8.07 13.63 1.28
CA HIS A 84 7.74 12.92 2.51
C HIS A 84 9.00 12.31 3.16
N PRO A 85 9.98 13.13 3.57
CA PRO A 85 11.31 12.66 3.98
C PRO A 85 11.33 11.73 5.19
N HIS A 86 10.31 11.82 6.06
CA HIS A 86 10.25 11.05 7.31
C HIS A 86 9.22 9.92 7.29
N GLU A 87 8.47 9.74 6.20
CA GLU A 87 7.34 8.80 6.20
C GLU A 87 7.78 7.34 6.41
N ALA A 88 8.76 6.88 5.65
CA ALA A 88 9.29 5.52 5.79
C ALA A 88 10.04 5.31 7.12
N GLU A 89 10.71 6.35 7.64
CA GLU A 89 11.39 6.32 8.94
C GLU A 89 10.39 6.17 10.09
N ILE A 90 9.32 6.95 10.07
CA ILE A 90 8.25 6.89 11.08
C ILE A 90 7.54 5.53 11.02
N ALA A 91 7.24 5.01 9.83
CA ALA A 91 6.63 3.69 9.70
C ALA A 91 7.53 2.58 10.25
N GLN A 92 8.84 2.64 9.99
CA GLN A 92 9.82 1.72 10.60
C GLN A 92 9.84 1.82 12.12
N LEU A 93 9.86 3.05 12.67
CA LEU A 93 9.85 3.28 14.12
C LEU A 93 8.71 2.52 14.79
N PHE A 94 7.47 2.66 14.31
CA PHE A 94 6.31 1.98 14.89
C PHE A 94 6.22 0.49 14.56
N SER A 95 7.07 -0.03 13.67
CA SER A 95 7.09 -1.44 13.27
C SER A 95 8.22 -2.25 13.92
N LEU A 96 9.04 -1.62 14.76
CA LEU A 96 10.16 -2.24 15.45
C LEU A 96 9.97 -2.23 16.98
N PRO A 97 10.61 -3.14 17.73
CA PRO A 97 10.63 -3.07 19.19
C PRO A 97 11.21 -1.72 19.68
N PRO A 98 10.66 -1.12 20.75
CA PRO A 98 9.61 -1.64 21.63
C PRO A 98 8.16 -1.34 21.17
N HIS A 99 7.98 -0.67 20.03
CA HIS A 99 6.66 -0.28 19.53
C HIS A 99 5.90 -1.45 18.91
N LEU A 100 6.62 -2.38 18.28
CA LEU A 100 6.04 -3.59 17.71
C LEU A 100 5.32 -4.39 18.79
N GLY A 101 4.02 -4.60 18.60
CA GLY A 101 3.16 -5.35 19.53
C GLY A 101 2.71 -4.56 20.77
N HIS A 102 3.04 -3.27 20.87
CA HIS A 102 2.52 -2.44 21.95
C HIS A 102 1.00 -2.25 21.78
N PRO A 103 0.16 -2.46 22.82
CA PRO A 103 -1.30 -2.51 22.67
C PRO A 103 -1.97 -1.18 22.27
N ARG A 104 -1.28 -0.05 22.48
CA ARG A 104 -1.73 1.28 22.02
C ARG A 104 -1.13 1.70 20.67
N ASN A 105 -0.24 0.88 20.12
CA ASN A 105 0.33 1.12 18.80
C ASN A 105 -0.63 0.56 17.75
N HIS A 106 -1.48 1.43 17.22
CA HIS A 106 -2.39 1.07 16.13
C HIS A 106 -1.80 1.37 14.76
N CYS A 107 -0.52 1.80 14.65
CA CYS A 107 0.14 2.09 13.38
C CYS A 107 0.21 0.86 12.45
N ILE A 108 -0.09 1.08 11.17
CA ILE A 108 0.08 0.08 10.11
C ILE A 108 1.52 -0.47 10.16
N PRO A 109 1.71 -1.78 10.33
CA PRO A 109 3.05 -2.35 10.37
C PRO A 109 3.68 -2.33 8.98
N LEU A 110 4.95 -1.96 8.94
CA LEU A 110 5.80 -2.05 7.77
C LEU A 110 6.35 -3.47 7.68
N LEU A 111 5.99 -4.19 6.62
CA LEU A 111 6.44 -5.56 6.37
C LEU A 111 7.82 -5.57 5.69
N ASP A 112 8.06 -4.60 4.81
CA ASP A 112 9.30 -4.47 4.05
C ASP A 112 9.47 -3.04 3.55
N LEU A 113 10.71 -2.65 3.27
CA LEU A 113 11.06 -1.36 2.70
C LEU A 113 12.07 -1.54 1.59
N LEU A 114 11.64 -1.32 0.35
CA LEU A 114 12.47 -1.48 -0.83
C LEU A 114 12.95 -0.11 -1.31
N GLN A 115 14.24 0.00 -1.59
CA GLN A 115 14.78 1.14 -2.32
C GLN A 115 14.52 0.95 -3.82
N ASP A 116 13.98 1.98 -4.47
CA ASP A 116 13.82 1.94 -5.92
C ASP A 116 15.19 1.84 -6.62
N PRO A 117 15.35 0.94 -7.61
CA PRO A 117 16.64 0.70 -8.25
C PRO A 117 17.07 1.81 -9.22
N GLU A 118 16.15 2.63 -9.69
CA GLU A 118 16.40 3.67 -10.71
C GLU A 118 16.32 5.08 -10.12
N ASP A 119 15.55 5.29 -9.07
CA ASP A 119 15.35 6.58 -8.42
C ASP A 119 15.67 6.53 -6.90
N PRO A 120 16.83 7.06 -6.44
CA PRO A 120 17.15 7.09 -5.02
C PRO A 120 16.18 7.96 -4.20
N GLY A 121 15.40 8.83 -4.85
CA GLY A 121 14.36 9.64 -4.24
C GLY A 121 13.04 8.90 -3.99
N ILE A 122 12.93 7.63 -4.39
CA ILE A 122 11.71 6.82 -4.22
C ILE A 122 12.00 5.61 -3.33
N GLN A 123 11.14 5.43 -2.33
CA GLN A 123 11.10 4.20 -1.54
C GLN A 123 9.74 3.52 -1.71
N ILE A 124 9.73 2.19 -1.66
CA ILE A 124 8.51 1.38 -1.77
C ILE A 124 8.27 0.72 -0.42
N MET A 125 7.26 1.20 0.30
CA MET A 125 6.81 0.59 1.55
C MET A 125 5.89 -0.57 1.24
N VAL A 126 6.14 -1.74 1.83
CA VAL A 126 5.24 -2.89 1.78
C VAL A 126 4.54 -3.02 3.12
N MET A 127 3.21 -3.07 3.10
CA MET A 127 2.34 -3.10 4.27
C MET A 127 1.23 -4.14 4.08
N PRO A 128 0.54 -4.57 5.15
CA PRO A 128 -0.66 -5.38 5.01
C PRO A 128 -1.66 -4.72 4.06
N LEU A 129 -2.46 -5.53 3.37
CA LEU A 129 -3.51 -4.99 2.52
C LEU A 129 -4.56 -4.26 3.37
N LEU A 130 -4.69 -2.95 3.16
CA LEU A 130 -5.64 -2.10 3.88
C LEU A 130 -6.95 -1.94 3.11
N VAL A 131 -8.05 -1.95 3.87
CA VAL A 131 -9.39 -1.56 3.42
C VAL A 131 -9.77 -0.20 3.99
N SER A 132 -10.78 0.46 3.43
CA SER A 132 -11.30 1.67 4.05
C SER A 132 -11.93 1.32 5.39
N PHE A 133 -11.76 2.18 6.42
CA PHE A 133 -12.35 1.94 7.74
C PHE A 133 -13.90 1.90 7.74
N GLN A 134 -14.52 2.37 6.65
CA GLN A 134 -15.97 2.32 6.43
C GLN A 134 -16.40 1.07 5.64
N GLU A 135 -15.48 0.16 5.33
CA GLU A 135 -15.74 -1.04 4.53
C GLU A 135 -15.32 -2.32 5.29
N PRO A 136 -16.28 -3.20 5.66
CA PRO A 136 -17.73 -3.02 5.54
C PRO A 136 -18.24 -1.87 6.41
N LEU A 137 -19.46 -1.41 6.13
CA LEU A 137 -20.11 -0.37 6.94
C LEU A 137 -20.29 -0.87 8.37
N PHE A 138 -20.15 0.04 9.35
CA PHE A 138 -20.48 -0.27 10.75
C PHE A 138 -21.95 -0.71 10.86
N GLU A 139 -22.18 -1.87 11.46
CA GLU A 139 -23.51 -2.41 11.73
C GLU A 139 -24.05 -1.91 13.07
N THR A 140 -23.16 -1.54 14.01
CA THR A 140 -23.53 -1.05 15.34
C THR A 140 -22.81 0.24 15.73
N VAL A 141 -23.42 0.99 16.66
CA VAL A 141 -22.77 2.15 17.31
C VAL A 141 -21.54 1.70 18.12
N GLY A 142 -21.53 0.48 18.64
CA GLY A 142 -20.39 -0.10 19.36
C GLY A 142 -19.14 -0.19 18.49
N GLU A 143 -19.27 -0.73 17.27
CA GLU A 143 -18.16 -0.83 16.31
C GLU A 143 -17.61 0.55 15.92
N LEU A 144 -18.50 1.53 15.72
CA LEU A 144 -18.09 2.92 15.45
C LEU A 144 -17.30 3.50 16.62
N ILE A 145 -17.80 3.34 17.86
CA ILE A 145 -17.11 3.81 19.07
C ILE A 145 -15.75 3.12 19.22
N ASP A 146 -15.67 1.82 18.99
CA ASP A 146 -14.41 1.07 19.05
C ASP A 146 -13.40 1.48 17.98
N CYS A 147 -13.86 1.80 16.76
CA CYS A 147 -13.01 2.38 15.72
C CYS A 147 -12.43 3.72 16.18
N TRP A 148 -13.26 4.62 16.74
CA TRP A 148 -12.80 5.93 17.20
C TRP A 148 -11.85 5.82 18.39
N ARG A 149 -12.12 4.88 19.30
CA ARG A 149 -11.22 4.58 20.43
C ARG A 149 -9.83 4.18 19.93
N GLN A 150 -9.74 3.26 18.97
CA GLN A 150 -8.47 2.83 18.37
C GLN A 150 -7.72 3.99 17.69
N ILE A 151 -8.44 4.84 16.94
CA ILE A 151 -7.86 6.04 16.32
C ILE A 151 -7.24 6.96 17.36
N PHE A 152 -7.97 7.28 18.42
CA PHE A 152 -7.48 8.19 19.45
C PHE A 152 -6.35 7.60 20.29
N GLU A 153 -6.42 6.31 20.63
CA GLU A 153 -5.33 5.60 21.29
C GLU A 153 -4.04 5.63 20.44
N GLY A 154 -4.16 5.37 19.12
CA GLY A 154 -3.02 5.38 18.20
C GLY A 154 -2.44 6.78 18.05
N MET A 155 -3.29 7.80 17.91
CA MET A 155 -2.86 9.20 17.90
C MET A 155 -2.15 9.62 19.18
N GLN A 156 -2.72 9.27 20.34
CA GLN A 156 -2.09 9.56 21.62
C GLN A 156 -0.73 8.88 21.72
N TYR A 157 -0.63 7.61 21.31
CA TYR A 157 0.62 6.86 21.31
C TYR A 157 1.67 7.48 20.37
N MET A 158 1.27 7.94 19.17
CA MET A 158 2.16 8.68 18.28
C MET A 158 2.68 9.96 18.95
N HIS A 159 1.80 10.73 19.60
CA HIS A 159 2.17 11.97 20.28
C HIS A 159 3.11 11.73 21.48
N GLU A 160 2.91 10.65 22.25
CA GLU A 160 3.81 10.24 23.33
C GLU A 160 5.22 9.91 22.80
N ASN A 161 5.35 9.53 21.52
CA ASN A 161 6.60 9.26 20.83
C ASN A 161 7.04 10.43 19.93
N PHE A 162 6.53 11.65 20.18
CA PHE A 162 6.91 12.89 19.49
C PHE A 162 6.63 12.90 17.98
N VAL A 163 5.70 12.08 17.51
CA VAL A 163 5.24 12.03 16.11
C VAL A 163 3.83 12.60 16.00
N ALA A 164 3.62 13.52 15.06
CA ALA A 164 2.29 14.06 14.75
C ALA A 164 1.85 13.61 13.34
N HIS A 165 0.63 13.08 13.22
CA HIS A 165 0.08 12.56 11.94
C HIS A 165 -0.17 13.67 10.89
N ARG A 166 -0.46 14.90 11.34
CA ARG A 166 -0.71 16.15 10.57
C ARG A 166 -1.79 16.13 9.48
N TYR A 167 -2.10 15.01 8.82
CA TYR A 167 -3.21 14.86 7.85
C TYR A 167 -3.77 13.42 7.85
N GLY A 168 -4.99 13.20 8.37
CA GLY A 168 -5.67 11.91 8.30
C GLY A 168 -6.24 11.63 6.92
N THR A 169 -5.99 10.46 6.34
CA THR A 169 -6.66 10.01 5.09
C THR A 169 -7.63 8.88 5.42
N SER A 170 -8.59 8.60 4.52
CA SER A 170 -9.68 7.62 4.72
C SER A 170 -9.24 6.14 4.82
N ARG A 171 -7.94 5.90 4.80
CA ARG A 171 -7.29 4.62 5.11
C ARG A 171 -6.51 4.86 6.38
N ILE A 172 -7.25 4.72 7.48
CA ILE A 172 -6.80 5.02 8.82
C ILE A 172 -6.03 3.81 9.34
N ILE A 173 -4.93 4.14 10.00
CA ILE A 173 -4.12 3.39 10.98
C ILE A 173 -4.52 1.92 11.20
#